data_AF-A0A7S3B7N2-F1
#
_entry.id   AF-A0A7S3B7N2-F1
#
_cell.length_a   1.000
_cell.length_b   1.000
_cell.length_c   1.000
_cell.angle_alpha   90.00
_cell.angle_beta   90.00
_cell.angle_gamma   90.00
#
_symmetry.space_group_name_H-M   'P 1'
#
loop_
_entity.id
_entity.type
_entity.pdbx_description
1 polymer ?
#
loop_
_entity_poly.entity_id
_entity_poly.type
_entity_poly.pdbx_seq_one_letter_code
_entity_poly.pdbx_strand_id
1 'polypeptide(L)'
;VGICQRTVATSLGGGGASSARAQHACLFELAARGQPVLPCLLRHLISRGAAAAALQLAAARSAEADFARSLEWLLFTALDAHSGARAALSRLRRSDAPDSEVKPAEGAEAAARLALVRTADLVAEFDEALRVVVSVARKTDADQRRALFTACGAPRELFAAALDAGQLRTAGCYLLVVSEIDGPAAGRSAAEELLARTLGAREFAFALEIVRFLLRAGREEELAVHEGGGEDPRGEGAPAVGDGTPKRRTWIGFLMGEPRPGDAQNPHAKAQAGRYPSGSGGAKSAEGAVHKAVRLAVERLEGDDGANEFREQALELLAA
;
A
#
# COMPACT_ATOMS: atom_id res chain seq x y z
N VAL A 1 -27.92 13.79 0.86
CA VAL A 1 -26.72 14.56 1.24
C VAL A 1 -26.49 14.32 2.72
N GLY A 2 -25.64 13.38 3.08
CA GLY A 2 -25.32 13.08 4.47
C GLY A 2 -24.18 13.98 4.97
N ILE A 3 -24.07 14.07 6.29
CA ILE A 3 -23.00 14.78 6.98
C ILE A 3 -22.06 13.70 7.52
N CYS A 4 -20.78 13.76 7.17
CA CYS A 4 -19.77 12.91 7.80
C CYS A 4 -19.09 13.72 8.90
N GLN A 5 -19.32 13.34 10.16
CA GLN A 5 -18.65 13.95 11.30
C GLN A 5 -17.27 13.30 11.49
N ARG A 6 -16.24 14.13 11.64
CA ARG A 6 -14.91 13.69 12.07
C ARG A 6 -14.43 14.65 13.15
N THR A 7 -14.07 14.09 14.31
CA THR A 7 -13.46 14.83 15.41
C THR A 7 -11.99 15.05 15.10
N VAL A 8 -11.53 16.30 15.12
CA VAL A 8 -10.11 16.65 15.08
C VAL A 8 -9.76 17.23 16.44
N ALA A 9 -8.73 16.69 17.09
CA ALA A 9 -8.23 17.21 18.35
C ALA A 9 -7.17 18.28 18.06
N THR A 10 -7.47 19.54 18.41
CA THR A 10 -6.50 20.62 18.43
C THR A 10 -5.81 20.64 19.80
N SER A 11 -4.49 20.39 19.85
CA SER A 11 -3.70 20.68 21.06
C SER A 11 -3.34 22.17 21.07
N LEU A 12 -3.83 22.89 22.08
CA LEU A 12 -3.39 24.26 22.34
C LEU A 12 -2.00 24.20 23.00
N GLY A 13 -1.00 24.72 22.29
CA GLY A 13 0.34 24.94 22.81
C GLY A 13 0.33 25.83 24.05
N GLY A 14 1.13 25.46 25.05
CA GLY A 14 1.14 26.05 26.37
C GLY A 14 1.65 27.49 26.42
N GLY A 15 1.00 28.28 27.28
CA GLY A 15 1.50 29.53 27.85
C GLY A 15 1.07 29.58 29.31
N GLY A 16 2.05 29.58 30.23
CA GLY A 16 1.84 29.27 31.64
C GLY A 16 1.07 30.31 32.46
N ALA A 17 0.40 29.83 33.50
CA ALA A 17 0.47 30.31 34.89
C ALA A 17 -0.64 29.65 35.73
N SER A 18 -0.28 29.23 36.95
CA SER A 18 -1.13 28.59 37.96
C SER A 18 -2.47 29.30 38.21
N SER A 19 -3.57 28.56 38.14
CA SER A 19 -4.59 28.53 39.20
C SER A 19 -5.60 27.43 38.90
N ALA A 20 -6.04 26.75 39.96
CA ALA A 20 -6.86 25.55 39.91
C ALA A 20 -8.17 25.72 39.12
N ARG A 21 -8.55 24.63 38.43
CA ARG A 21 -9.92 24.26 38.01
C ARG A 21 -10.48 24.61 36.62
N ALA A 22 -9.68 24.98 35.61
CA ALA A 22 -10.26 25.18 34.27
C ALA A 22 -9.32 24.96 33.07
N GLN A 23 -8.77 23.76 32.80
CA GLN A 23 -7.93 23.56 31.59
C GLN A 23 -8.01 22.18 30.92
N HIS A 24 -9.20 21.58 30.82
CA HIS A 24 -9.44 20.46 29.89
C HIS A 24 -10.66 20.73 29.01
N ALA A 25 -10.82 21.98 28.55
CA ALA A 25 -11.73 22.27 27.45
C ALA A 25 -11.09 21.73 26.17
N CYS A 26 -11.29 20.43 25.91
CA CYS A 26 -11.05 19.86 24.59
C CYS A 26 -12.05 20.53 23.65
N LEU A 27 -11.62 21.60 22.99
CA LEU A 27 -12.40 22.26 21.94
C LEU A 27 -12.42 21.32 20.75
N PHE A 28 -13.40 20.42 20.70
CA PHE A 28 -13.70 19.65 19.50
C PHE A 28 -14.38 20.59 18.51
N GLU A 29 -13.64 21.00 17.49
CA GLU A 29 -14.22 21.75 16.38
C GLU A 29 -15.01 20.77 15.51
N LEU A 30 -16.33 20.81 15.60
CA LEU A 30 -17.23 20.06 14.71
C LEU A 30 -17.20 20.70 13.33
N ALA A 31 -16.17 20.38 12.54
CA ALA A 31 -16.14 20.74 11.14
C ALA A 31 -17.18 19.89 10.39
N ALA A 32 -18.36 20.47 10.16
CA ALA A 32 -19.38 19.88 9.31
C ALA A 32 -18.88 19.87 7.86
N ARG A 33 -18.19 18.79 7.45
CA ARG A 33 -17.83 18.57 6.05
C ARG A 33 -19.03 17.94 5.34
N GLY A 34 -19.58 18.64 4.36
CA GLY A 34 -20.61 18.09 3.49
C GLY A 34 -20.09 16.83 2.79
N GLN A 35 -20.94 15.81 2.62
CA GLN A 35 -20.58 14.68 1.77
C GLN A 35 -20.20 15.20 0.38
N PRO A 36 -19.03 14.79 -0.16
CA PRO A 36 -18.64 15.23 -1.49
C PRO A 36 -19.68 14.69 -2.47
N VAL A 37 -20.42 15.60 -3.11
CA VAL A 37 -21.38 15.28 -4.18
C VAL A 37 -20.61 14.94 -5.47
N LEU A 38 -19.36 15.40 -5.57
CA LEU A 38 -18.48 15.26 -6.72
C LEU A 38 -18.34 13.80 -7.22
N PRO A 39 -18.00 12.79 -6.39
CA PRO A 39 -17.90 11.40 -6.87
C PRO A 39 -19.20 10.87 -7.48
N CYS A 40 -20.35 11.26 -6.94
CA CYS A 40 -21.65 10.85 -7.48
C CYS A 40 -21.90 11.46 -8.86
N LEU A 41 -21.57 12.74 -9.05
CA LEU A 41 -21.69 13.43 -10.34
C LEU A 41 -20.72 12.85 -11.37
N LEU A 42 -19.44 12.68 -11.00
CA LEU A 42 -18.42 12.12 -11.89
C LEU A 42 -18.80 10.70 -12.35
N ARG A 43 -19.26 9.85 -11.44
CA ARG A 43 -19.73 8.51 -11.79
C ARG A 43 -20.92 8.53 -12.75
N HIS A 44 -21.87 9.46 -12.58
CA HIS A 44 -22.98 9.62 -13.52
C HIS A 44 -22.51 10.07 -14.91
N LEU A 45 -21.55 10.99 -14.98
CA LEU A 45 -20.99 11.45 -16.25
C LEU A 45 -20.20 10.34 -16.96
N ILE A 46 -19.39 9.58 -16.21
CA ILE A 46 -18.61 8.45 -16.72
C ILE A 46 -19.52 7.34 -17.25
N SER A 47 -20.60 7.00 -16.53
CA SER A 47 -21.54 5.96 -16.97
C SER A 47 -22.30 6.34 -18.24
N ARG A 48 -22.53 7.63 -18.46
CA ARG A 48 -23.13 8.16 -19.71
C ARG A 48 -22.12 8.37 -20.84
N GLY A 49 -20.83 8.13 -20.60
CA GLY A 49 -19.77 8.36 -21.58
C GLY A 49 -19.42 9.83 -21.81
N ALA A 50 -19.83 10.74 -20.92
CA ALA A 50 -19.53 12.16 -20.97
C ALA A 50 -18.16 12.48 -20.34
N ALA A 51 -17.09 11.86 -20.85
CA ALA A 51 -15.74 11.95 -20.28
C ALA A 51 -15.21 13.40 -20.22
N ALA A 52 -15.41 14.18 -21.28
CA ALA A 52 -14.99 15.59 -21.32
C ALA A 52 -15.69 16.44 -20.25
N ALA A 53 -16.98 16.23 -20.02
CA ALA A 53 -17.72 16.92 -18.97
C ALA A 53 -17.28 16.48 -17.56
N ALA A 54 -16.96 15.20 -17.39
CA ALA A 54 -16.40 14.69 -16.13
C ALA A 54 -15.04 15.34 -15.82
N LEU A 55 -14.17 15.44 -16.83
CA LEU A 55 -12.86 16.09 -16.69
C LEU A 55 -13.00 17.58 -16.37
N GLN A 56 -13.86 18.31 -17.09
CA GLN A 56 -14.12 19.73 -16.82
C GLN A 56 -14.66 19.94 -15.39
N LEU A 57 -15.59 19.09 -14.94
CA LEU A 57 -16.12 19.18 -13.59
C LEU A 57 -15.04 18.89 -12.54
N ALA A 58 -14.24 17.84 -12.73
CA ALA A 58 -13.16 17.49 -11.81
C ALA A 58 -12.09 18.59 -11.76
N ALA A 59 -11.66 19.10 -12.93
CA ALA A 59 -10.70 20.20 -13.02
C ALA A 59 -11.21 21.49 -12.36
N ALA A 60 -12.50 21.81 -12.50
CA ALA A 60 -13.10 22.97 -11.83
C ALA A 60 -13.08 22.86 -10.29
N ARG A 61 -12.87 21.67 -9.74
CA ARG A 61 -12.90 21.34 -8.31
C ARG A 61 -11.54 20.84 -7.78
N SER A 62 -10.48 20.85 -8.59
CA SER A 62 -9.17 20.30 -8.22
C SER A 62 -8.53 21.03 -7.04
N ALA A 63 -8.81 22.32 -6.87
CA ALA A 63 -8.30 23.13 -5.77
C ALA A 63 -8.98 22.86 -4.41
N GLU A 64 -10.02 22.01 -4.35
CA GLU A 64 -10.70 21.71 -3.09
C GLU A 64 -9.87 20.77 -2.20
N ALA A 65 -9.82 21.06 -0.90
CA ALA A 65 -8.99 20.30 0.06
C ALA A 65 -9.33 18.79 0.13
N ASP A 66 -10.56 18.40 -0.21
CA ASP A 66 -11.04 17.02 -0.21
C ASP A 66 -11.13 16.41 -1.63
N PHE A 67 -10.52 17.05 -2.64
CA PHE A 67 -10.56 16.59 -4.04
C PHE A 67 -9.94 15.19 -4.20
N ALA A 68 -8.71 15.00 -3.71
CA ALA A 68 -8.04 13.69 -3.77
C ALA A 68 -8.85 12.58 -3.07
N ARG A 69 -9.52 12.88 -1.95
CA ARG A 69 -10.41 11.94 -1.26
C ARG A 69 -11.65 11.62 -2.09
N SER A 70 -12.16 12.60 -2.83
CA SER A 70 -13.28 12.41 -3.76
C SER A 70 -12.88 11.50 -4.91
N LEU A 71 -11.68 11.67 -5.48
CA LEU A 71 -11.12 10.77 -6.50
C LEU A 71 -10.87 9.36 -5.96
N GLU A 72 -10.36 9.25 -4.73
CA GLU A 72 -10.19 7.96 -4.05
C GLU A 72 -11.52 7.21 -3.90
N TRP A 73 -12.57 7.90 -3.44
CA TRP A 73 -13.90 7.31 -3.32
C TRP A 73 -14.51 6.94 -4.68
N LEU A 74 -14.31 7.78 -5.68
CA LEU A 74 -14.76 7.51 -7.05
C LEU A 74 -14.11 6.23 -7.59
N LEU A 75 -12.77 6.13 -7.51
CA LEU A 75 -12.01 4.98 -7.98
C LEU A 75 -12.36 3.71 -7.21
N PHE A 76 -12.44 3.79 -5.87
CA PHE A 76 -12.84 2.66 -5.02
C PHE A 76 -14.24 2.15 -5.39
N THR A 77 -15.22 3.04 -5.53
CA THR A 77 -16.59 2.61 -5.85
C THR A 77 -16.74 2.07 -7.28
N ALA A 78 -15.94 2.54 -8.24
CA ALA A 78 -15.88 1.96 -9.58
C ALA A 78 -15.27 0.55 -9.55
N LEU A 79 -14.19 0.36 -8.77
CA LEU A 79 -13.55 -0.94 -8.58
C LEU A 79 -14.47 -1.94 -7.86
N ASP A 80 -15.17 -1.50 -6.82
CA ASP A 80 -16.12 -2.34 -6.07
C ASP A 80 -17.29 -2.78 -6.97
N ALA A 81 -17.84 -1.87 -7.78
CA ALA A 81 -18.88 -2.19 -8.75
C ALA A 81 -18.43 -3.22 -9.81
N HIS A 82 -17.22 -3.06 -10.35
CA HIS A 82 -16.63 -4.02 -11.29
C HIS A 82 -16.41 -5.39 -10.63
N SER A 83 -15.85 -5.40 -9.43
CA SER A 83 -15.59 -6.63 -8.66
C SER A 83 -16.89 -7.35 -8.32
N GLY A 84 -17.93 -6.62 -7.93
CA GLY A 84 -19.26 -7.15 -7.66
C GLY A 84 -19.93 -7.76 -8.89
N ALA A 85 -19.86 -7.08 -10.04
CA ALA A 85 -20.41 -7.58 -11.30
C ALA A 85 -19.67 -8.84 -11.77
N ARG A 86 -18.33 -8.86 -11.69
CA ARG A 86 -17.50 -10.02 -12.00
C ARG A 86 -17.81 -11.21 -11.09
N ALA A 87 -17.98 -10.96 -9.79
CA ALA A 87 -18.35 -12.00 -8.83
C ALA A 87 -19.75 -12.57 -9.12
N ALA A 88 -20.73 -11.72 -9.45
CA ALA A 88 -22.08 -12.15 -9.83
C ALA A 88 -22.07 -13.02 -11.09
N LEU A 89 -21.38 -12.58 -12.15
CA LEU A 89 -21.20 -13.36 -13.37
C LEU A 89 -20.53 -14.72 -13.09
N SER A 90 -19.49 -14.73 -12.25
CA SER A 90 -18.80 -15.98 -11.88
C SER A 90 -19.72 -16.96 -11.14
N ARG A 91 -20.67 -16.47 -10.34
CA ARG A 91 -21.65 -17.31 -9.63
C ARG A 91 -22.63 -17.95 -10.61
N LEU A 92 -23.17 -17.16 -11.54
CA LEU A 92 -24.09 -17.66 -12.58
C LEU A 92 -23.44 -18.74 -13.44
N ARG A 93 -22.18 -18.52 -13.84
CA ARG A 93 -21.41 -19.51 -14.61
C ARG A 93 -21.12 -20.80 -13.83
N ARG A 94 -20.99 -20.74 -12.50
CA ARG A 94 -20.79 -21.94 -11.66
C ARG A 94 -22.08 -22.71 -11.39
N SER A 95 -23.23 -22.05 -11.44
CA SER A 95 -24.53 -22.68 -11.23
C SER A 95 -25.17 -23.20 -12.53
N ASP A 96 -24.40 -23.26 -13.62
CA ASP A 96 -24.88 -23.61 -14.96
C ASP A 96 -26.17 -22.86 -15.35
N ALA A 97 -26.23 -21.57 -14.99
CA ALA A 97 -27.39 -20.72 -15.26
C ALA A 97 -27.64 -20.61 -16.77
N PRO A 98 -28.91 -20.49 -17.21
CA PRO A 98 -29.22 -20.41 -18.63
C PRO A 98 -28.63 -19.14 -19.27
N ASP A 99 -28.31 -19.23 -20.57
CA ASP A 99 -27.74 -18.13 -21.36
C ASP A 99 -28.56 -16.83 -21.28
N SER A 100 -29.86 -16.92 -21.02
CA SER A 100 -30.75 -15.76 -20.85
C SER A 100 -30.37 -14.89 -19.65
N GLU A 101 -29.77 -15.47 -18.60
CA GLU A 101 -29.32 -14.77 -17.40
C GLU A 101 -27.82 -14.42 -17.45
N VAL A 102 -27.01 -15.25 -18.12
CA VAL A 102 -25.57 -15.01 -18.25
C VAL A 102 -25.28 -13.80 -19.15
N LYS A 103 -25.93 -13.70 -20.32
CA LYS A 103 -25.72 -12.58 -21.27
C LYS A 103 -25.91 -11.17 -20.66
N PRO A 104 -26.99 -10.88 -19.92
CA PRO A 104 -27.13 -9.56 -19.29
C PRO A 104 -26.08 -9.32 -18.18
N ALA A 105 -25.68 -10.37 -17.44
CA ALA A 105 -24.62 -10.25 -16.43
C ALA A 105 -23.25 -9.98 -17.05
N GLU A 106 -22.94 -10.57 -18.21
CA GLU A 106 -21.75 -10.25 -19.01
C GLU A 106 -21.76 -8.80 -19.48
N GLY A 107 -22.90 -8.32 -19.98
CA GLY A 107 -23.07 -6.92 -20.35
C GLY A 107 -22.86 -5.96 -19.18
N ALA A 108 -23.37 -6.31 -17.99
CA ALA A 108 -23.18 -5.52 -16.78
C ALA A 108 -21.72 -5.52 -16.29
N GLU A 109 -21.04 -6.66 -16.33
CA GLU A 109 -19.61 -6.77 -16.00
C GLU A 109 -18.76 -5.93 -16.96
N ALA A 110 -19.04 -6.02 -18.26
CA ALA A 110 -18.33 -5.26 -19.28
C ALA A 110 -18.54 -3.75 -19.11
N ALA A 111 -19.77 -3.32 -18.81
CA ALA A 111 -20.09 -1.92 -18.53
C ALA A 111 -19.37 -1.41 -17.27
N ALA A 112 -19.34 -2.21 -16.19
CA ALA A 112 -18.63 -1.87 -14.96
C ALA A 112 -17.10 -1.82 -15.16
N ARG A 113 -16.54 -2.75 -15.94
CA ARG A 113 -15.12 -2.76 -16.32
C ARG A 113 -14.75 -1.51 -17.11
N LEU A 114 -15.56 -1.13 -18.10
CA LEU A 114 -15.36 0.09 -18.88
C LEU A 114 -15.46 1.35 -18.00
N ALA A 115 -16.40 1.39 -17.06
CA ALA A 115 -16.52 2.49 -16.11
C ALA A 115 -15.29 2.60 -15.19
N LEU A 116 -14.70 1.48 -14.76
CA LEU A 116 -13.45 1.46 -14.00
C LEU A 116 -12.29 2.04 -14.81
N VAL A 117 -12.11 1.61 -16.06
CA VAL A 117 -11.05 2.13 -16.94
C VAL A 117 -11.21 3.64 -17.14
N ARG A 118 -12.41 4.11 -17.50
CA ARG A 118 -12.67 5.55 -17.66
C ARG A 118 -12.46 6.36 -16.37
N THR A 119 -12.71 5.73 -15.22
CA THR A 119 -12.43 6.35 -13.92
C THR A 119 -10.93 6.45 -13.68
N ALA A 120 -10.17 5.40 -14.00
CA ALA A 120 -8.71 5.41 -13.92
C ALA A 120 -8.10 6.47 -14.85
N ASP A 121 -8.57 6.55 -16.11
CA ASP A 121 -8.16 7.57 -17.07
C ASP A 121 -8.42 8.98 -16.53
N LEU A 122 -9.62 9.23 -15.99
CA LEU A 122 -9.94 10.52 -15.37
C LEU A 122 -9.02 10.84 -14.19
N VAL A 123 -8.74 9.86 -13.33
CA VAL A 123 -7.87 10.05 -12.17
C VAL A 123 -6.43 10.37 -12.60
N ALA A 124 -5.95 9.77 -13.69
CA ALA A 124 -4.60 9.96 -14.22
C ALA A 124 -4.32 11.39 -14.71
N GLU A 125 -5.35 12.18 -15.01
CA GLU A 125 -5.24 13.60 -15.43
C GLU A 125 -4.83 14.56 -14.29
N PHE A 126 -4.71 14.07 -13.04
CA PHE A 126 -4.45 14.89 -11.85
C PHE A 126 -3.17 14.50 -11.13
N ASP A 127 -2.49 15.49 -10.53
CA ASP A 127 -1.21 15.30 -9.83
C ASP A 127 -1.33 14.32 -8.64
N GLU A 128 -2.52 14.18 -8.05
CA GLU A 128 -2.77 13.25 -6.95
C GLU A 128 -2.97 11.80 -7.38
N ALA A 129 -2.96 11.48 -8.68
CA ALA A 129 -3.26 10.16 -9.23
C ALA A 129 -2.51 9.03 -8.51
N LEU A 130 -1.18 9.15 -8.40
CA LEU A 130 -0.32 8.14 -7.78
C LEU A 130 -0.69 7.90 -6.31
N ARG A 131 -0.98 8.97 -5.57
CA ARG A 131 -1.40 8.87 -4.16
C ARG A 131 -2.78 8.25 -4.03
N VAL A 132 -3.71 8.60 -4.92
CA VAL A 132 -5.07 8.05 -4.95
C VAL A 132 -5.04 6.56 -5.23
N VAL A 133 -4.35 6.13 -6.29
CA VAL A 133 -4.29 4.73 -6.70
C VAL A 133 -3.67 3.86 -5.61
N VAL A 134 -2.54 4.28 -5.01
CA VAL A 134 -1.92 3.49 -3.93
C VAL A 134 -2.77 3.47 -2.65
N SER A 135 -3.51 4.55 -2.35
CA SER A 135 -4.44 4.59 -1.22
C SER A 135 -5.58 3.58 -1.39
N VAL A 136 -6.15 3.47 -2.59
CA VAL A 136 -7.17 2.45 -2.92
C VAL A 136 -6.55 1.06 -2.85
N ALA A 137 -5.41 0.83 -3.50
CA ALA A 137 -4.77 -0.48 -3.56
C ALA A 137 -4.50 -1.11 -2.18
N ARG A 138 -4.11 -0.29 -1.20
CA ARG A 138 -3.81 -0.72 0.17
C ARG A 138 -5.05 -1.02 1.02
N LYS A 139 -6.22 -0.57 0.58
CA LYS A 139 -7.52 -0.76 1.27
C LYS A 139 -8.34 -1.88 0.63
N THR A 140 -7.84 -2.50 -0.43
CA THR A 140 -8.54 -3.53 -1.20
C THR A 140 -7.81 -4.86 -1.14
N ASP A 141 -8.58 -5.94 -1.23
CA ASP A 141 -8.07 -7.32 -1.21
C ASP A 141 -7.27 -7.64 -2.48
N ALA A 142 -6.46 -8.70 -2.43
CA ALA A 142 -5.51 -9.07 -3.48
C ALA A 142 -6.17 -9.21 -4.87
N ASP A 143 -7.35 -9.84 -4.96
CA ASP A 143 -8.08 -10.02 -6.22
C ASP A 143 -8.55 -8.70 -6.83
N GLN A 144 -9.15 -7.82 -6.00
CA GLN A 144 -9.58 -6.49 -6.43
C GLN A 144 -8.38 -5.63 -6.84
N ARG A 145 -7.27 -5.78 -6.12
CA ARG A 145 -6.04 -5.06 -6.41
C ARG A 145 -5.47 -5.41 -7.79
N ARG A 146 -5.55 -6.68 -8.22
CA ARG A 146 -5.18 -7.08 -9.59
C ARG A 146 -6.06 -6.39 -10.64
N ALA A 147 -7.36 -6.30 -10.40
CA ALA A 147 -8.29 -5.59 -11.30
C ALA A 147 -7.99 -4.08 -11.35
N LEU A 148 -7.64 -3.47 -10.21
CA LEU A 148 -7.22 -2.07 -10.13
C LEU A 148 -6.00 -1.80 -11.01
N PHE A 149 -4.93 -2.60 -10.89
CA PHE A 149 -3.71 -2.40 -11.68
C PHE A 149 -3.86 -2.78 -13.16
N THR A 150 -4.85 -3.60 -13.49
CA THR A 150 -5.23 -3.81 -14.90
C THR A 150 -5.81 -2.52 -15.52
N ALA A 151 -6.46 -1.67 -14.73
CA ALA A 151 -7.04 -0.41 -15.18
C ALA A 151 -6.07 0.79 -15.05
N CYS A 152 -5.28 0.86 -13.98
CA CYS A 152 -4.43 2.01 -13.67
C CYS A 152 -2.98 1.90 -14.17
N GLY A 153 -2.56 0.73 -14.69
CA GLY A 153 -1.17 0.46 -15.05
C GLY A 153 -0.43 -0.41 -14.03
N ALA A 154 0.73 -0.94 -14.41
CA ALA A 154 1.44 -1.90 -13.59
C ALA A 154 1.98 -1.26 -12.30
N PRO A 155 1.99 -1.97 -11.14
CA PRO A 155 2.52 -1.42 -9.89
C PRO A 155 3.96 -0.92 -10.00
N ARG A 156 4.78 -1.61 -10.79
CA ARG A 156 6.19 -1.24 -11.04
C ARG A 156 6.33 0.06 -11.84
N GLU A 157 5.45 0.30 -12.80
CA GLU A 157 5.43 1.53 -13.61
C GLU A 157 4.98 2.72 -12.74
N LEU A 158 3.93 2.52 -11.94
CA LEU A 158 3.43 3.53 -11.00
C LEU A 158 4.45 3.86 -9.90
N PHE A 159 5.20 2.85 -9.44
CA PHE A 159 6.35 3.04 -8.55
C PHE A 159 7.42 3.92 -9.19
N ALA A 160 7.82 3.62 -10.44
CA ALA A 160 8.83 4.40 -11.16
C ALA A 160 8.36 5.85 -11.39
N ALA A 161 7.10 6.04 -11.80
CA ALA A 161 6.49 7.36 -11.95
C ALA A 161 6.51 8.14 -10.62
N ALA A 162 6.26 7.50 -9.48
CA ALA A 162 6.34 8.14 -8.17
C ALA A 162 7.78 8.53 -7.79
N LEU A 163 8.78 7.73 -8.16
CA LEU A 163 10.19 8.08 -7.97
C LEU A 163 10.60 9.27 -8.84
N ASP A 164 10.21 9.27 -10.12
CA ASP A 164 10.56 10.35 -11.05
C ASP A 164 9.88 11.67 -10.68
N ALA A 165 8.67 11.60 -10.10
CA ALA A 165 7.99 12.75 -9.52
C ALA A 165 8.55 13.19 -8.15
N GLY A 166 9.58 12.53 -7.62
CA GLY A 166 10.16 12.82 -6.30
C GLY A 166 9.24 12.51 -5.12
N GLN A 167 8.15 11.77 -5.33
CA GLN A 167 7.17 11.42 -4.30
C GLN A 167 7.63 10.18 -3.51
N LEU A 168 8.76 10.30 -2.79
CA LEU A 168 9.43 9.17 -2.12
C LEU A 168 8.50 8.37 -1.18
N ARG A 169 7.60 9.04 -0.46
CA ARG A 169 6.64 8.37 0.44
C ARG A 169 5.56 7.58 -0.33
N THR A 170 5.10 8.12 -1.45
CA THR A 170 4.17 7.43 -2.36
C THR A 170 4.85 6.21 -2.99
N ALA A 171 6.10 6.38 -3.46
CA ALA A 171 6.91 5.28 -3.98
C ALA A 171 7.14 4.19 -2.92
N GLY A 172 7.40 4.55 -1.66
CA GLY A 172 7.47 3.58 -0.56
C GLY A 172 6.16 2.82 -0.31
N CYS A 173 5.00 3.45 -0.53
CA CYS A 173 3.73 2.73 -0.48
C CYS A 173 3.60 1.73 -1.65
N TYR A 174 4.02 2.12 -2.85
CA TYR A 174 4.05 1.22 -4.01
C TYR A 174 5.07 0.09 -3.88
N LEU A 175 6.20 0.32 -3.21
CA LEU A 175 7.16 -0.74 -2.90
C LEU A 175 6.50 -1.92 -2.19
N LEU A 176 5.62 -1.65 -1.22
CA LEU A 176 4.88 -2.70 -0.51
C LEU A 176 3.98 -3.49 -1.45
N VAL A 177 3.32 -2.80 -2.38
CA VAL A 177 2.45 -3.41 -3.37
C VAL A 177 3.23 -4.25 -4.38
N VAL A 178 4.34 -3.73 -4.92
CA VAL A 178 5.24 -4.46 -5.83
C VAL A 178 5.74 -5.73 -5.16
N SER A 179 6.20 -5.64 -3.92
CA SER A 179 6.70 -6.79 -3.16
C SER A 179 5.63 -7.88 -2.94
N GLU A 180 4.37 -7.47 -2.81
CA GLU A 180 3.25 -8.39 -2.62
C GLU A 180 2.76 -9.03 -3.92
N ILE A 181 2.73 -8.29 -5.03
CA ILE A 181 2.19 -8.77 -6.32
C ILE A 181 3.27 -9.47 -7.16
N ASP A 182 4.44 -8.85 -7.28
CA ASP A 182 5.53 -9.29 -8.17
C ASP A 182 6.58 -10.15 -7.43
N GLY A 183 6.45 -10.25 -6.10
CA GLY A 183 7.25 -11.10 -5.25
C GLY A 183 8.52 -10.43 -4.66
N PRO A 184 9.28 -11.17 -3.84
CA PRO A 184 10.36 -10.62 -3.02
C PRO A 184 11.53 -10.08 -3.84
N ALA A 185 11.88 -10.74 -4.96
CA ALA A 185 12.98 -10.30 -5.82
C ALA A 185 12.70 -8.93 -6.48
N ALA A 186 11.47 -8.75 -7.00
CA ALA A 186 11.02 -7.48 -7.55
C ALA A 186 10.93 -6.39 -6.47
N GLY A 187 10.41 -6.75 -5.29
CA GLY A 187 10.39 -5.87 -4.11
C GLY A 187 11.79 -5.39 -3.69
N ARG A 188 12.79 -6.28 -3.66
CA ARG A 188 14.18 -5.90 -3.35
C ARG A 188 14.73 -4.92 -4.38
N SER A 189 14.60 -5.22 -5.67
CA SER A 189 15.10 -4.32 -6.74
C SER A 189 14.45 -2.93 -6.63
N ALA A 190 13.15 -2.87 -6.35
CA ALA A 190 12.44 -1.61 -6.11
C ALA A 190 12.96 -0.88 -4.86
N ALA A 191 13.23 -1.59 -3.77
CA ALA A 191 13.73 -0.99 -2.54
C ALA A 191 15.16 -0.44 -2.69
N GLU A 192 16.03 -1.11 -3.44
CA GLU A 192 17.38 -0.59 -3.74
C GLU A 192 17.32 0.73 -4.52
N GLU A 193 16.43 0.80 -5.51
CA GLU A 193 16.20 2.02 -6.30
C GLU A 193 15.64 3.17 -5.45
N LEU A 194 14.65 2.89 -4.61
CA LEU A 194 14.08 3.86 -3.68
C LEU A 194 15.11 4.32 -2.65
N LEU A 195 15.94 3.41 -2.12
CA LEU A 195 17.01 3.74 -1.19
C LEU A 195 17.99 4.73 -1.83
N ALA A 196 18.46 4.45 -3.04
CA ALA A 196 19.37 5.33 -3.76
C ALA A 196 18.79 6.76 -3.94
N ARG A 197 17.52 6.86 -4.36
CA ARG A 197 16.83 8.15 -4.51
C ARG A 197 16.65 8.88 -3.16
N THR A 198 16.34 8.14 -2.10
CA THR A 198 16.11 8.68 -0.76
C THR A 198 17.41 9.21 -0.12
N LEU A 199 18.53 8.51 -0.33
CA LEU A 199 19.85 8.97 0.10
C LEU A 199 20.28 10.22 -0.67
N GLY A 200 20.04 10.28 -1.98
CA GLY A 200 20.28 11.48 -2.77
C GLY A 200 19.47 12.70 -2.31
N ALA A 201 18.25 12.47 -1.82
CA ALA A 201 17.40 13.51 -1.21
C ALA A 201 17.74 13.82 0.26
N ARG A 202 18.74 13.15 0.86
CA ARG A 202 19.14 13.27 2.27
C ARG A 202 18.00 12.98 3.27
N GLU A 203 17.02 12.18 2.88
CA GLU A 203 15.93 11.73 3.77
C GLU A 203 16.35 10.51 4.61
N PHE A 204 17.38 10.68 5.44
CA PHE A 204 18.05 9.57 6.15
C PHE A 204 17.13 8.74 7.05
N ALA A 205 16.19 9.37 7.75
CA ALA A 205 15.21 8.66 8.58
C ALA A 205 14.36 7.69 7.75
N PHE A 206 14.02 8.05 6.51
CA PHE A 206 13.29 7.15 5.62
C PHE A 206 14.19 6.11 4.99
N ALA A 207 15.43 6.47 4.65
CA ALA A 207 16.41 5.53 4.14
C ALA A 207 16.63 4.36 5.11
N LEU A 208 16.65 4.60 6.43
CA LEU A 208 16.76 3.53 7.43
C LEU A 208 15.57 2.57 7.40
N GLU A 209 14.36 3.08 7.19
CA GLU A 209 13.18 2.23 7.04
C GLU A 209 13.29 1.33 5.80
N ILE A 210 13.85 1.86 4.71
CA ILE A 210 14.08 1.09 3.47
C ILE A 210 15.18 0.04 3.70
N VAL A 211 16.24 0.36 4.43
CA VAL A 211 17.27 -0.62 4.84
C VAL A 211 16.66 -1.75 5.67
N ARG A 212 15.82 -1.42 6.66
CA ARG A 212 15.09 -2.43 7.46
C ARG A 212 14.21 -3.32 6.59
N PHE A 213 13.53 -2.72 5.60
CA PHE A 213 12.74 -3.46 4.62
C PHE A 213 13.61 -4.44 3.81
N LEU A 214 14.73 -3.97 3.26
CA LEU A 214 15.67 -4.77 2.47
C LEU A 214 16.22 -5.96 3.25
N LEU A 215 16.68 -5.74 4.48
CA LEU A 215 17.21 -6.82 5.34
C LEU A 215 16.14 -7.88 5.65
N ARG A 216 14.88 -7.46 5.82
CA ARG A 216 13.77 -8.39 6.00
C ARG A 216 13.45 -9.16 4.71
N ALA A 217 13.39 -8.46 3.58
CA ALA A 217 13.08 -9.05 2.28
C ALA A 217 14.15 -10.08 1.85
N GLY A 218 15.42 -9.82 2.14
CA GLY A 218 16.51 -10.77 1.87
C GLY A 218 16.32 -12.12 2.57
N ARG A 219 15.89 -12.10 3.83
CA ARG A 219 15.56 -13.33 4.59
C ARG A 219 14.32 -14.04 4.07
N GLU A 220 13.28 -13.29 3.71
CA GLU A 220 12.02 -13.86 3.17
C GLU A 220 12.25 -14.59 1.84
N GLU A 221 13.15 -14.08 0.99
CA GLU A 221 13.47 -14.72 -0.29
C GLU A 221 14.25 -16.02 -0.13
N GLU A 222 15.21 -16.08 0.79
CA GLU A 222 15.97 -17.31 1.04
C GLU A 222 15.07 -18.45 1.53
N LEU A 223 14.07 -18.12 2.35
CA LEU A 223 13.05 -19.08 2.78
C LEU A 223 12.20 -19.57 1.59
N ALA A 224 11.80 -18.66 0.69
CA ALA A 224 11.01 -19.02 -0.49
C ALA A 224 11.77 -19.92 -1.48
N VAL A 225 13.08 -19.74 -1.63
CA VAL A 225 13.92 -20.63 -2.46
C VAL A 225 14.04 -22.03 -1.86
N HIS A 226 14.09 -22.14 -0.54
CA HIS A 226 14.17 -23.45 0.14
C HIS A 226 12.87 -24.25 0.07
N GLU A 227 11.70 -23.59 0.05
CA GLU A 227 10.40 -24.26 -0.12
C GLU A 227 10.09 -24.65 -1.57
N GLY A 228 10.62 -23.93 -2.57
CA GLY A 228 10.40 -24.22 -3.99
C GLY A 228 11.30 -25.29 -4.60
N GLY A 229 12.29 -25.81 -3.86
CA GLY A 229 13.34 -26.71 -4.37
C GLY A 229 13.14 -28.22 -4.13
N GLY A 230 11.99 -28.64 -3.59
CA GLY A 230 11.67 -30.06 -3.40
C GLY A 230 10.96 -30.66 -4.62
N GLU A 231 11.71 -31.21 -5.57
CA GLU A 231 11.15 -32.18 -6.52
C GLU A 231 10.88 -33.49 -5.77
N ASP A 232 9.60 -33.82 -5.53
CA ASP A 232 9.18 -35.10 -4.94
C ASP A 232 8.69 -36.05 -6.05
N PRO A 233 9.34 -37.20 -6.31
CA PRO A 233 8.81 -38.21 -7.19
C PRO A 233 7.90 -39.15 -6.38
N ARG A 234 6.62 -39.18 -6.77
CA ARG A 234 5.55 -40.18 -6.49
C ARG A 234 4.52 -39.83 -5.39
N GLY A 235 3.30 -39.53 -5.86
CA GLY A 235 2.09 -40.31 -5.51
C GLY A 235 1.27 -39.93 -4.26
N GLU A 236 -0.01 -39.60 -4.54
CA GLU A 236 -1.22 -39.80 -3.70
C GLU A 236 -1.63 -38.74 -2.63
N GLY A 237 -2.65 -37.95 -2.98
CA GLY A 237 -3.94 -37.91 -2.27
C GLY A 237 -4.12 -37.19 -0.90
N ALA A 238 -4.62 -35.94 -0.98
CA ALA A 238 -5.56 -35.25 -0.06
C ALA A 238 -5.07 -34.66 1.29
N PRO A 239 -5.83 -33.76 1.96
CA PRO A 239 -6.63 -32.63 1.48
C PRO A 239 -6.15 -31.27 2.05
N ALA A 240 -6.59 -30.19 1.42
CA ALA A 240 -6.35 -28.81 1.84
C ALA A 240 -6.95 -28.51 3.23
N VAL A 241 -6.11 -28.10 4.19
CA VAL A 241 -6.56 -27.60 5.50
C VAL A 241 -5.93 -26.23 5.76
N GLY A 242 -6.80 -25.22 5.76
CA GLY A 242 -6.78 -24.10 6.70
C GLY A 242 -5.63 -23.11 6.58
N ASP A 243 -5.78 -22.18 5.64
CA ASP A 243 -4.99 -20.95 5.55
C ASP A 243 -5.15 -20.13 6.84
N GLY A 244 -4.11 -20.15 7.66
CA GLY A 244 -4.02 -19.43 8.93
C GLY A 244 -2.82 -18.52 8.90
N THR A 245 -2.74 -17.59 7.94
CA THR A 245 -1.67 -16.58 7.95
C THR A 245 -1.71 -15.81 9.28
N PRO A 246 -0.64 -15.80 10.08
CA PRO A 246 -0.62 -15.05 11.32
C PRO A 246 -0.75 -13.56 11.01
N LYS A 247 -1.69 -12.88 11.70
CA LYS A 247 -1.97 -11.44 11.60
C LYS A 247 -0.65 -10.66 11.58
N ARG A 248 -0.25 -10.21 10.39
CA ARG A 248 0.93 -9.37 10.17
C ARG A 248 0.76 -8.09 11.00
N ARG A 249 1.58 -7.92 12.05
CA ARG A 249 1.78 -6.63 12.73
C ARG A 249 2.21 -5.65 11.65
N THR A 250 1.28 -4.80 11.23
CA THR A 250 1.43 -4.01 10.03
C THR A 250 2.05 -2.67 10.38
N TRP A 251 3.26 -2.45 9.87
CA TRP A 251 4.00 -1.18 9.79
C TRP A 251 3.19 -0.03 9.12
N ILE A 252 2.02 -0.37 8.57
CA ILE A 252 0.97 0.53 8.08
C ILE A 252 0.61 1.62 9.13
N GLY A 253 0.54 1.29 10.42
CA GLY A 253 0.16 2.26 11.47
C GLY A 253 1.23 3.34 11.72
N PHE A 254 2.52 3.00 11.61
CA PHE A 254 3.62 3.94 11.82
C PHE A 254 3.76 4.95 10.67
N LEU A 255 3.59 4.51 9.42
CA LEU A 255 3.61 5.39 8.25
C LEU A 255 2.42 6.37 8.20
N MET A 256 1.34 6.09 8.94
CA MET A 256 0.11 6.90 8.98
C MET A 256 0.02 7.83 10.21
N GLY A 257 1.06 7.88 11.07
CA GLY A 257 1.06 8.73 12.27
C GLY A 257 0.14 8.25 13.39
N GLU A 258 -0.16 6.94 13.48
CA GLU A 258 -0.91 6.40 14.61
C GLU A 258 -0.01 6.29 15.87
N PRO A 259 -0.49 6.72 17.06
CA PRO A 259 0.29 6.63 18.28
C PRO A 259 0.52 5.16 18.66
N ARG A 260 1.74 4.86 19.12
CA ARG A 260 2.12 3.54 19.64
C ARG A 260 1.17 3.14 20.78
N PRO A 261 0.50 1.98 20.74
CA PRO A 261 -0.12 1.45 21.95
C PRO A 261 1.02 1.01 22.89
N GLY A 262 1.25 1.84 23.91
CA GLY A 262 2.08 1.52 25.07
C GLY A 262 1.38 0.52 25.98
N ASP A 263 2.19 -0.43 26.47
CA ASP A 263 2.05 -1.16 27.72
C ASP A 263 0.74 -1.92 27.98
N ALA A 264 0.60 -3.05 27.30
CA ALA A 264 -0.11 -4.20 27.87
C ALA A 264 0.83 -5.42 27.85
N GLN A 265 1.53 -5.63 28.97
CA GLN A 265 2.22 -6.88 29.27
C GLN A 265 1.20 -8.01 29.28
N ASN A 266 1.31 -8.95 28.34
CA ASN A 266 0.64 -10.25 28.44
C ASN A 266 1.69 -11.33 28.77
N PRO A 267 1.70 -11.86 30.01
CA PRO A 267 2.73 -12.78 30.46
C PRO A 267 2.36 -14.23 30.15
N HIS A 268 2.05 -14.60 28.90
CA HIS A 268 1.92 -16.00 28.50
C HIS A 268 2.26 -16.21 27.03
N ALA A 269 3.55 -16.23 26.71
CA ALA A 269 4.09 -16.83 25.49
C ALA A 269 5.53 -17.29 25.72
N LYS A 270 5.70 -18.32 26.56
CA LYS A 270 6.94 -19.12 26.59
C LYS A 270 6.66 -20.47 25.94
N ALA A 271 7.65 -20.90 25.18
CA ALA A 271 7.88 -22.24 24.61
C ALA A 271 7.50 -22.42 23.12
N GLN A 272 8.47 -22.14 22.25
CA GLN A 272 9.01 -23.14 21.32
C GLN A 272 10.32 -22.62 20.72
N ALA A 273 11.43 -22.95 21.38
CA ALA A 273 12.75 -22.89 20.78
C ALA A 273 12.95 -24.20 20.02
N GLY A 274 12.62 -24.19 18.73
CA GLY A 274 13.01 -25.24 17.80
C GLY A 274 14.45 -25.00 17.34
N ARG A 275 15.37 -25.87 17.75
CA ARG A 275 16.71 -26.02 17.16
C ARG A 275 16.54 -26.41 15.69
N TYR A 276 17.05 -25.61 14.77
CA TYR A 276 17.27 -26.03 13.38
C TYR A 276 18.77 -26.32 13.14
N PRO A 277 19.10 -27.35 12.36
CA PRO A 277 20.49 -27.72 12.10
C PRO A 277 21.16 -26.73 11.15
N SER A 278 22.42 -26.44 11.45
CA SER A 278 23.36 -25.71 10.60
C SER A 278 23.62 -26.50 9.32
N GLY A 279 22.95 -26.13 8.23
CA GLY A 279 23.26 -26.57 6.86
C GLY A 279 23.94 -25.45 6.08
N SER A 280 25.27 -25.43 6.06
CA SER A 280 26.07 -24.48 5.29
C SER A 280 26.27 -24.95 3.86
N GLY A 281 25.72 -24.25 2.87
CA GLY A 281 26.10 -24.48 1.47
C GLY A 281 25.02 -24.13 0.45
N GLY A 282 24.60 -22.86 0.39
CA GLY A 282 23.69 -22.38 -0.66
C GLY A 282 22.96 -21.08 -0.28
N ALA A 283 22.61 -20.93 1.00
CA ALA A 283 21.83 -19.83 1.57
C ALA A 283 22.62 -18.52 1.84
N LYS A 284 23.63 -18.17 1.04
CA LYS A 284 24.47 -16.97 1.26
C LYS A 284 24.35 -15.90 0.17
N SER A 285 23.50 -16.09 -0.83
CA SER A 285 23.53 -15.24 -2.04
C SER A 285 22.63 -14.01 -1.92
N ALA A 286 21.39 -14.15 -1.44
CA ALA A 286 20.39 -13.08 -1.47
C ALA A 286 20.54 -12.12 -0.28
N GLU A 287 20.65 -12.64 0.95
CA GLU A 287 20.94 -11.83 2.14
C GLU A 287 22.33 -11.18 2.03
N GLY A 288 23.32 -11.92 1.54
CA GLY A 288 24.66 -11.40 1.26
C GLY A 288 24.67 -10.28 0.22
N ALA A 289 23.85 -10.39 -0.83
CA ALA A 289 23.68 -9.34 -1.83
C ALA A 289 23.05 -8.07 -1.23
N VAL A 290 22.02 -8.22 -0.38
CA VAL A 290 21.39 -7.09 0.31
C VAL A 290 22.40 -6.39 1.22
N HIS A 291 23.14 -7.13 2.03
CA HIS A 291 24.16 -6.56 2.92
C HIS A 291 25.23 -5.80 2.14
N LYS A 292 25.67 -6.35 1.00
CA LYS A 292 26.63 -5.69 0.11
C LYS A 292 26.05 -4.41 -0.49
N ALA A 293 24.79 -4.43 -0.94
CA ALA A 293 24.14 -3.26 -1.53
C ALA A 293 23.98 -2.12 -0.52
N VAL A 294 23.52 -2.42 0.70
CA VAL A 294 23.39 -1.44 1.79
C VAL A 294 24.75 -0.87 2.18
N ARG A 295 25.78 -1.73 2.33
CA ARG A 295 27.14 -1.27 2.66
C ARG A 295 27.70 -0.34 1.57
N LEU A 296 27.51 -0.67 0.30
CA LEU A 296 27.98 0.16 -0.80
C LEU A 296 27.23 1.50 -0.89
N ALA A 297 25.94 1.53 -0.50
CA ALA A 297 25.18 2.77 -0.37
C ALA A 297 25.68 3.65 0.78
N VAL A 298 26.07 3.05 1.90
CA VAL A 298 26.68 3.72 3.07
C VAL A 298 28.07 4.26 2.74
N GLU A 299 28.90 3.50 2.03
CA GLU A 299 30.25 3.90 1.61
C GLU A 299 30.23 5.12 0.66
N ARG A 300 29.21 5.21 -0.21
CA ARG A 300 29.03 6.40 -1.09
C ARG A 300 28.76 7.70 -0.34
N LEU A 301 28.41 7.64 0.94
CA LEU A 301 28.15 8.79 1.80
C LEU A 301 29.36 9.14 2.69
N GLU A 302 30.51 8.49 2.48
CA GLU A 302 31.73 8.79 3.21
C GLU A 302 32.19 10.24 2.97
N GLY A 303 32.35 10.98 4.06
CA GLY A 303 32.74 12.40 4.03
C GLY A 303 31.58 13.40 4.05
N ASP A 304 30.32 12.95 4.03
CA ASP A 304 29.17 13.82 4.31
C ASP A 304 28.89 13.84 5.83
N ASP A 305 29.28 14.93 6.50
CA ASP A 305 29.10 15.10 7.95
C ASP A 305 27.64 14.90 8.39
N GLY A 306 26.68 15.24 7.51
CA GLY A 306 25.26 15.07 7.80
C GLY A 306 24.75 13.63 7.66
N ALA A 307 25.57 12.70 7.18
CA ALA A 307 25.21 11.29 7.01
C ALA A 307 25.80 10.37 8.09
N ASN A 308 26.64 10.87 9.00
CA ASN A 308 27.33 10.03 9.98
C ASN A 308 26.37 9.23 10.89
N GLU A 309 25.33 9.88 11.42
CA GLU A 309 24.33 9.21 12.24
C GLU A 309 23.59 8.10 11.47
N PHE A 310 23.26 8.37 10.19
CA PHE A 310 22.68 7.36 9.31
C PHE A 310 23.62 6.17 9.10
N ARG A 311 24.90 6.44 8.82
CA ARG A 311 25.91 5.42 8.57
C ARG A 311 26.08 4.51 9.79
N GLU A 312 26.17 5.09 10.99
CA GLU A 312 26.26 4.32 12.23
C GLU A 312 25.04 3.41 12.42
N GLN A 313 23.82 3.95 12.28
CA GLN A 313 22.60 3.17 12.44
C GLN A 313 22.43 2.09 11.36
N ALA A 314 22.83 2.37 10.11
CA ALA A 314 22.78 1.40 9.02
C ALA A 314 23.79 0.26 9.24
N LEU A 315 24.99 0.56 9.74
CA LEU A 315 26.00 -0.44 10.08
C LEU A 315 25.57 -1.29 11.28
N GLU A 316 24.93 -0.68 12.28
CA GLU A 316 24.35 -1.42 13.41
C GLU A 316 23.25 -2.39 12.94
N LEU A 317 22.37 -1.96 12.03
CA LEU A 317 21.35 -2.83 11.44
C LEU A 317 21.95 -3.98 10.61
N LEU A 318 23.11 -3.78 9.99
CA LEU A 318 23.83 -4.83 9.24
C LEU A 318 24.58 -5.81 10.17
N ALA A 319 24.86 -5.42 11.41
CA ALA A 319 25.55 -6.25 12.38
C ALA A 319 24.58 -7.12 13.22
N ALA A 320 23.31 -6.74 13.28
CA ALA A 320 22.23 -7.40 14.04
C ALA A 320 21.54 -8.52 13.25
#